data_AF-A0A162WMW2-F1
#
_entry.id   AF-A0A162WMW2-F1
#
_cell.length_a   1.000
_cell.length_b   1.000
_cell.length_c   1.000
_cell.angle_alpha   90.00
_cell.angle_beta   90.00
_cell.angle_gamma   90.00
#
_symmetry.space_group_name_H-M   'P 1'
#
loop_
_entity.id
_entity.type
_entity.pdbx_description
1 polymer ?
#
loop_
_entity_poly.entity_id
_entity_poly.type
_entity_poly.pdbx_seq_one_letter_code
_entity_poly.pdbx_strand_id
1 'polypeptide(L)'
;MKLMKLIKIAALGLLVCLSNFSLNAQSKKQSYSFKKGEILDILLLTTKPEGGALFDRYKKTAFPVASKRSYKPQPGFIIKESTQSSFHPQNFLFGKWDNLESREKFLAEIETEVPDFHKQRRDIWSIFNMTYYEMTKDISFEIDRNKYNVVTSYWKKDANAFNTFKKEWIQKSKNKGGKNILALTKGISPLGYYYNPDYMVITQWENKAAFDAFYKENLKMNHKGVKDVNQFVIN
;
A
#
# COMPACT_ATOMS: atom_id res chain seq x y z
N MET A 1 65.73 3.61 3.30
CA MET A 1 64.91 2.63 2.54
C MET A 1 63.69 2.06 3.32
N LYS A 2 63.69 1.99 4.66
CA LYS A 2 62.52 1.50 5.45
C LYS A 2 61.37 2.51 5.59
N LEU A 3 61.64 3.82 5.63
CA LEU A 3 60.62 4.86 5.84
C LEU A 3 59.65 5.03 4.65
N MET A 4 60.14 4.90 3.41
CA MET A 4 59.30 4.99 2.19
C MET A 4 58.34 3.79 2.02
N LYS A 5 58.65 2.62 2.61
CA LYS A 5 57.74 1.46 2.59
C LYS A 5 56.58 1.63 3.57
N LEU A 6 56.82 2.27 4.73
CA LEU A 6 55.78 2.56 5.72
C LEU A 6 54.77 3.60 5.23
N ILE A 7 55.20 4.64 4.51
CA ILE A 7 54.31 5.67 3.94
C ILE A 7 53.41 5.10 2.83
N LYS A 8 53.93 4.19 2.00
CA LYS A 8 53.13 3.54 0.94
C LYS A 8 52.07 2.58 1.50
N ILE A 9 52.35 1.92 2.63
CA ILE A 9 51.38 1.02 3.29
C ILE A 9 50.30 1.85 4.03
N ALA A 10 50.67 2.97 4.64
CA ALA A 10 49.70 3.88 5.26
C ALA A 10 48.76 4.55 4.23
N ALA A 11 49.29 4.93 3.05
CA ALA A 11 48.48 5.52 1.98
C ALA A 11 47.50 4.51 1.34
N LEU A 12 47.87 3.22 1.26
CA LEU A 12 46.99 2.17 0.74
C LEU A 12 45.87 1.81 1.73
N GLY A 13 46.14 1.88 3.04
CA GLY A 13 45.12 1.69 4.08
C GLY A 13 44.09 2.82 4.13
N LEU A 14 44.50 4.06 3.89
CA LEU A 14 43.60 5.23 3.91
C LEU A 14 42.65 5.25 2.70
N LEU A 15 43.07 4.74 1.54
CA LEU A 15 42.23 4.68 0.33
C LEU A 15 41.12 3.63 0.40
N VAL A 16 41.35 2.52 1.13
CA VAL A 16 40.36 1.42 1.28
C VAL A 16 39.28 1.76 2.33
N CYS A 17 39.56 2.68 3.25
CA CYS A 17 38.58 3.14 4.23
C CYS A 17 37.59 4.19 3.68
N LEU A 18 37.91 4.84 2.55
CA LEU A 18 37.04 5.87 1.94
C LEU A 18 36.06 5.31 0.90
N SER A 19 36.23 4.06 0.44
CA SER A 19 35.39 3.49 -0.62
C SER A 19 34.15 2.73 -0.12
N ASN A 20 33.91 2.62 1.19
CA ASN A 20 32.81 1.81 1.74
C ASN A 20 31.76 2.59 2.55
N PHE A 21 31.83 3.92 2.62
CA PHE A 21 30.71 4.72 3.12
C PHE A 21 29.72 5.07 2.01
N SER A 22 29.23 4.06 1.30
CA SER A 22 27.85 4.15 0.84
C SER A 22 26.99 3.89 2.07
N LEU A 23 26.81 4.95 2.87
CA LEU A 23 25.63 5.09 3.71
C LEU A 23 24.44 4.85 2.79
N ASN A 24 23.94 3.62 2.76
CA ASN A 24 22.58 3.35 2.34
C ASN A 24 21.71 4.08 3.35
N ALA A 25 21.54 5.40 3.15
CA ALA A 25 20.39 6.11 3.65
C ALA A 25 19.22 5.30 3.12
N GLN A 26 18.63 4.47 3.99
CA GLN A 26 17.46 3.67 3.65
C GLN A 26 16.47 4.66 3.06
N SER A 27 16.29 4.57 1.74
CA SER A 27 15.53 5.58 1.02
C SER A 27 14.16 5.62 1.68
N LYS A 28 13.81 6.77 2.27
CA LYS A 28 12.50 6.97 2.90
C LYS A 28 11.36 6.94 1.88
N LYS A 29 11.72 6.79 0.60
CA LYS A 29 10.83 6.57 -0.52
C LYS A 29 10.64 5.08 -0.77
N GLN A 30 9.38 4.65 -0.77
CA GLN A 30 8.99 3.29 -1.12
C GLN A 30 8.45 3.27 -2.55
N SER A 31 9.15 2.56 -3.43
CA SER A 31 8.81 2.46 -4.85
C SER A 31 8.08 1.15 -5.15
N TYR A 32 7.15 1.23 -6.09
CA TYR A 32 6.38 0.10 -6.59
C TYR A 32 6.31 0.15 -8.10
N SER A 33 6.32 -1.01 -8.73
CA SER A 33 6.17 -1.12 -10.18
C SER A 33 5.33 -2.35 -10.53
N PHE A 34 4.35 -2.12 -11.38
CA PHE A 34 3.47 -3.14 -11.92
C PHE A 34 3.41 -2.99 -13.44
N LYS A 35 3.58 -4.09 -14.16
CA LYS A 35 3.38 -4.19 -15.60
C LYS A 35 1.90 -4.38 -15.91
N LYS A 36 1.52 -4.07 -17.14
CA LYS A 36 0.23 -4.48 -17.70
C LYS A 36 0.01 -5.99 -17.50
N GLY A 37 -1.18 -6.35 -17.01
CA GLY A 37 -1.58 -7.74 -16.71
C GLY A 37 -1.23 -8.21 -15.30
N GLU A 38 -0.28 -7.55 -14.60
CA GLU A 38 0.00 -7.88 -13.21
C GLU A 38 -1.14 -7.42 -12.29
N ILE A 39 -1.30 -8.11 -11.16
CA ILE A 39 -2.35 -7.81 -10.18
C ILE A 39 -1.76 -7.08 -8.98
N LEU A 40 -2.42 -6.00 -8.59
CA LEU A 40 -2.19 -5.31 -7.33
C LEU A 40 -3.30 -5.68 -6.34
N ASP A 41 -2.96 -6.41 -5.28
CA ASP A 41 -3.82 -6.56 -4.11
C ASP A 41 -3.60 -5.38 -3.16
N ILE A 42 -4.69 -4.80 -2.67
CA ILE A 42 -4.73 -3.85 -1.55
C ILE A 42 -5.35 -4.56 -0.36
N LEU A 43 -4.61 -4.66 0.74
CA LEU A 43 -5.08 -5.28 1.97
C LEU A 43 -5.19 -4.26 3.10
N LEU A 44 -6.31 -4.31 3.81
CA LEU A 44 -6.56 -3.57 5.04
C LEU A 44 -6.69 -4.55 6.19
N LEU A 45 -5.73 -4.52 7.10
CA LEU A 45 -5.56 -5.54 8.13
C LEU A 45 -5.54 -4.94 9.54
N THR A 46 -6.19 -5.64 10.48
CA THR A 46 -6.03 -5.45 11.93
C THR A 46 -5.76 -6.82 12.54
N THR A 47 -4.63 -6.94 13.23
CA THR A 47 -4.20 -8.20 13.86
C THR A 47 -4.82 -8.28 15.26
N LYS A 48 -5.30 -9.47 15.64
CA LYS A 48 -5.75 -9.73 17.01
C LYS A 48 -4.57 -9.72 17.99
N PRO A 49 -4.78 -9.49 19.29
CA PRO A 49 -3.70 -9.52 20.29
C PRO A 49 -2.81 -10.77 20.22
N GLU A 50 -3.40 -11.95 20.03
CA GLU A 50 -2.75 -13.25 19.88
C GLU A 50 -2.27 -13.56 18.45
N GLY A 51 -2.67 -12.75 17.47
CA GLY A 51 -2.47 -13.02 16.05
C GLY A 51 -1.00 -13.00 15.62
N GLY A 52 -0.14 -12.28 16.35
CA GLY A 52 1.30 -12.22 16.06
C GLY A 52 1.99 -13.59 16.10
N ALA A 53 1.72 -14.38 17.15
CA ALA A 53 2.29 -15.73 17.28
C ALA A 53 1.72 -16.70 16.22
N LEU A 54 0.45 -16.53 15.85
CA LEU A 54 -0.23 -17.34 14.85
C LEU A 54 0.24 -17.02 13.42
N PHE A 55 0.71 -15.79 13.18
CA PHE A 55 1.18 -15.34 11.88
C PHE A 55 2.40 -16.13 11.39
N ASP A 56 3.28 -16.58 12.27
CA ASP A 56 4.46 -17.36 11.89
C ASP A 56 4.09 -18.70 11.25
N ARG A 57 3.08 -19.39 11.81
CA ARG A 57 2.54 -20.62 11.22
C ARG A 57 1.93 -20.35 9.85
N TYR A 58 1.12 -19.29 9.74
CA TYR A 58 0.50 -18.89 8.48
C TYR A 58 1.54 -18.55 7.41
N LYS A 59 2.59 -17.83 7.78
CA LYS A 59 3.71 -17.52 6.89
C LYS A 59 4.43 -18.79 6.41
N LYS A 60 4.64 -19.77 7.29
CA LYS A 60 5.33 -21.02 6.92
C LYS A 60 4.49 -21.96 6.06
N THR A 61 3.16 -21.84 6.10
CA THR A 61 2.24 -22.75 5.38
C THR A 61 1.66 -22.11 4.11
N ALA A 62 1.03 -20.95 4.21
CA ALA A 62 0.32 -20.33 3.11
C ALA A 62 1.22 -19.58 2.12
N PHE A 63 2.27 -18.88 2.58
CA PHE A 63 3.13 -18.11 1.68
C PHE A 63 3.89 -18.98 0.68
N PRO A 64 4.44 -20.16 1.02
CA PRO A 64 5.08 -21.02 0.03
C PRO A 64 4.14 -21.41 -1.12
N VAL A 65 2.87 -21.72 -0.81
CA VAL A 65 1.85 -22.03 -1.83
C VAL A 65 1.57 -20.80 -2.70
N ALA A 66 1.38 -19.63 -2.07
CA ALA A 66 1.14 -18.38 -2.79
C ALA A 66 2.33 -18.00 -3.70
N SER A 67 3.57 -18.13 -3.20
CA SER A 67 4.80 -17.80 -3.94
C SER A 67 5.01 -18.73 -5.13
N LYS A 68 4.71 -20.04 -4.99
CA LYS A 68 4.70 -20.99 -6.13
C LYS A 68 3.71 -20.56 -7.22
N ARG A 69 2.70 -19.77 -6.86
CA ARG A 69 1.69 -19.16 -7.75
C ARG A 69 1.97 -17.69 -8.01
N SER A 70 3.22 -17.25 -7.96
CA SER A 70 3.71 -15.89 -8.28
C SER A 70 3.43 -14.78 -7.26
N TYR A 71 2.79 -15.07 -6.12
CA TYR A 71 2.57 -14.04 -5.12
C TYR A 71 3.87 -13.44 -4.61
N LYS A 72 3.92 -12.11 -4.59
CA LYS A 72 5.04 -11.32 -4.08
C LYS A 72 4.48 -10.33 -3.07
N PRO A 73 4.69 -10.53 -1.75
CA PRO A 73 4.30 -9.53 -0.77
C PRO A 73 5.08 -8.24 -1.07
N GLN A 74 4.38 -7.12 -1.01
CA GLN A 74 4.99 -5.80 -1.16
C GLN A 74 4.99 -5.11 0.22
N PRO A 75 6.03 -4.34 0.55
CA PRO A 75 6.03 -3.62 1.80
C PRO A 75 4.84 -2.65 1.84
N GLY A 76 4.26 -2.48 3.03
CA GLY A 76 3.09 -1.62 3.25
C GLY A 76 3.36 -0.54 4.30
N PHE A 77 2.27 -0.06 4.90
CA PHE A 77 2.28 1.03 5.87
C PHE A 77 1.42 0.69 7.08
N ILE A 78 1.88 1.16 8.25
CA ILE A 78 1.04 1.26 9.44
C ILE A 78 0.15 2.49 9.26
N ILE A 79 -1.14 2.33 9.54
CA ILE A 79 -2.10 3.42 9.54
C ILE A 79 -1.95 4.19 10.85
N LYS A 80 -1.65 5.49 10.75
CA LYS A 80 -1.40 6.35 11.92
C LYS A 80 -2.67 6.92 12.51
N GLU A 81 -3.58 7.36 11.65
CA GLU A 81 -4.85 7.95 12.04
C GLU A 81 -5.89 7.75 10.93
N SER A 82 -7.16 7.64 11.31
CA SER A 82 -8.30 7.72 10.40
C SER A 82 -8.90 9.12 10.48
N THR A 83 -8.97 9.82 9.36
CA THR A 83 -9.44 11.22 9.32
C THR A 83 -10.90 11.33 8.94
N GLN A 84 -11.44 10.35 8.20
CA GLN A 84 -12.83 10.30 7.78
C GLN A 84 -13.28 8.85 7.56
N SER A 85 -13.71 8.16 8.62
CA SER A 85 -14.18 6.76 8.60
C SER A 85 -14.60 6.31 10.02
N SER A 86 -15.54 5.37 10.15
CA SER A 86 -15.74 4.55 11.36
C SER A 86 -15.05 3.17 11.26
N PHE A 87 -14.49 2.85 10.09
CA PHE A 87 -13.68 1.67 9.82
C PHE A 87 -12.20 1.97 10.04
N HIS A 88 -11.55 1.25 10.97
CA HIS A 88 -10.21 1.55 11.49
C HIS A 88 -9.24 0.36 11.36
N PRO A 89 -8.77 0.02 10.14
CA PRO A 89 -7.70 -0.93 9.96
C PRO A 89 -6.37 -0.39 10.51
N GLN A 90 -5.47 -1.28 10.94
CA GLN A 90 -4.15 -0.90 11.45
C GLN A 90 -3.06 -0.87 10.37
N ASN A 91 -3.22 -1.64 9.29
CA ASN A 91 -2.22 -1.78 8.25
C ASN A 91 -2.84 -1.63 6.87
N PHE A 92 -2.12 -0.96 5.98
CA PHE A 92 -2.40 -0.85 4.55
C PHE A 92 -1.25 -1.50 3.78
N LEU A 93 -1.48 -2.70 3.25
CA LEU A 93 -0.47 -3.52 2.61
C LEU A 93 -0.76 -3.71 1.12
N PHE A 94 0.30 -3.99 0.37
CA PHE A 94 0.21 -4.31 -1.04
C PHE A 94 0.62 -5.78 -1.27
N GLY A 95 -0.05 -6.43 -2.21
CA GLY A 95 0.35 -7.72 -2.75
C GLY A 95 0.50 -7.62 -4.27
N LYS A 96 1.36 -8.46 -4.83
CA LYS A 96 1.59 -8.51 -6.27
C LYS A 96 1.44 -9.94 -6.77
N TRP A 97 0.76 -10.11 -7.90
CA TRP A 97 0.74 -11.37 -8.67
C TRP A 97 1.15 -11.09 -10.10
N ASP A 98 1.71 -12.09 -10.78
CA ASP A 98 2.15 -11.92 -12.16
C ASP A 98 0.96 -11.80 -13.13
N ASN A 99 -0.19 -12.41 -12.81
CA ASN A 99 -1.45 -12.29 -13.56
C ASN A 99 -2.66 -12.82 -12.76
N LEU A 100 -3.87 -12.58 -13.29
CA LEU A 100 -5.12 -13.02 -12.67
C LEU A 100 -5.22 -14.55 -12.57
N GLU A 101 -4.83 -15.27 -13.61
CA GLU A 101 -4.87 -16.74 -13.63
C GLU A 101 -4.08 -17.36 -12.48
N SER A 102 -2.88 -16.84 -12.20
CA SER A 102 -2.03 -17.32 -11.11
C SER A 102 -2.68 -17.08 -9.74
N ARG A 103 -3.32 -15.92 -9.58
CA ARG A 103 -4.06 -15.56 -8.35
C ARG A 103 -5.28 -16.46 -8.16
N GLU A 104 -6.04 -16.74 -9.22
CA GLU A 104 -7.22 -17.59 -9.17
C GLU A 104 -6.86 -19.06 -8.89
N LYS A 105 -5.79 -19.56 -9.51
CA LYS A 105 -5.25 -20.90 -9.21
C LYS A 105 -4.87 -21.04 -7.74
N PHE A 106 -4.20 -20.04 -7.16
CA PHE A 106 -3.93 -20.05 -5.71
C PHE A 106 -5.22 -20.17 -4.90
N LEU A 107 -6.26 -19.39 -5.22
CA LEU A 107 -7.52 -19.44 -4.48
C LEU A 107 -8.24 -20.79 -4.63
N ALA A 108 -8.12 -21.44 -5.78
CA ALA A 108 -8.73 -22.75 -6.03
C ALA A 108 -8.00 -23.90 -5.30
N GLU A 109 -6.69 -23.77 -5.07
CA GLU A 109 -5.85 -24.87 -4.58
C GLU A 109 -5.48 -24.76 -3.10
N ILE A 110 -5.55 -23.56 -2.51
CA ILE A 110 -4.98 -23.29 -1.18
C ILE A 110 -5.57 -24.17 -0.07
N GLU A 111 -6.85 -24.52 -0.13
CA GLU A 111 -7.46 -25.40 0.88
C GLU A 111 -7.04 -26.87 0.71
N THR A 112 -6.59 -27.29 -0.47
CA THR A 112 -6.05 -28.64 -0.67
C THR A 112 -4.67 -28.75 -0.01
N GLU A 113 -3.84 -27.72 -0.16
CA GLU A 113 -2.47 -27.69 0.39
C GLU A 113 -2.44 -27.27 1.87
N VAL A 114 -3.39 -26.43 2.30
CA VAL A 114 -3.51 -25.89 3.65
C VAL A 114 -4.98 -25.93 4.08
N PRO A 115 -5.49 -27.08 4.55
CA PRO A 115 -6.92 -27.28 4.83
C PRO A 115 -7.55 -26.30 5.82
N ASP A 116 -6.77 -25.75 6.75
CA ASP A 116 -7.25 -24.78 7.72
C ASP A 116 -6.93 -23.32 7.36
N PHE A 117 -6.57 -23.04 6.10
CA PHE A 117 -6.14 -21.72 5.63
C PHE A 117 -7.06 -20.56 6.06
N HIS A 118 -8.38 -20.69 5.86
CA HIS A 118 -9.32 -19.65 6.26
C HIS A 118 -9.48 -19.56 7.77
N LYS A 119 -9.33 -20.67 8.49
CA LYS A 119 -9.32 -20.65 9.96
C LYS A 119 -8.10 -19.87 10.47
N GLN A 120 -6.92 -20.14 9.94
CA GLN A 120 -5.70 -19.39 10.26
C GLN A 120 -5.91 -17.89 10.05
N ARG A 121 -6.51 -17.48 8.92
CA ARG A 121 -6.83 -16.07 8.67
C ARG A 121 -7.77 -15.48 9.73
N ARG A 122 -8.86 -16.17 10.06
CA ARG A 122 -9.80 -15.71 11.08
C ARG A 122 -9.19 -15.68 12.48
N ASP A 123 -8.24 -16.55 12.79
CA ASP A 123 -7.56 -16.56 14.08
C ASP A 123 -6.53 -15.42 14.19
N ILE A 124 -5.92 -14.98 13.09
CA ILE A 124 -4.91 -13.91 13.10
C ILE A 124 -5.54 -12.52 13.05
N TRP A 125 -6.54 -12.31 12.18
CA TRP A 125 -7.03 -10.98 11.85
C TRP A 125 -8.46 -10.73 12.35
N SER A 126 -8.66 -9.60 13.03
CA SER A 126 -10.00 -9.08 13.35
C SER A 126 -10.59 -8.27 12.19
N ILE A 127 -9.71 -7.67 11.37
CA ILE A 127 -10.07 -7.07 10.08
C ILE A 127 -9.14 -7.69 9.04
N PHE A 128 -9.74 -8.32 8.03
CA PHE A 128 -9.04 -8.74 6.82
C PHE A 128 -9.91 -8.33 5.63
N ASN A 129 -9.60 -7.20 5.03
CA ASN A 129 -10.30 -6.71 3.84
C ASN A 129 -9.32 -6.64 2.68
N MET A 130 -9.77 -7.00 1.49
CA MET A 130 -8.92 -7.04 0.31
C MET A 130 -9.69 -6.62 -0.95
N THR A 131 -9.09 -5.74 -1.74
CA THR A 131 -9.50 -5.48 -3.13
C THR A 131 -8.32 -5.80 -4.02
N TYR A 132 -8.57 -6.32 -5.22
CA TYR A 132 -7.53 -6.43 -6.23
C TYR A 132 -7.83 -5.59 -7.46
N TYR A 133 -6.77 -5.25 -8.19
CA TYR A 133 -6.82 -4.46 -9.42
C TYR A 133 -5.89 -5.11 -10.45
N GLU A 134 -6.43 -5.46 -11.60
CA GLU A 134 -5.62 -5.86 -12.75
C GLU A 134 -5.10 -4.63 -13.49
N MET A 135 -3.79 -4.57 -13.72
CA MET A 135 -3.17 -3.42 -14.36
C MET A 135 -3.44 -3.41 -15.85
N THR A 136 -4.16 -2.38 -16.32
CA THR A 136 -4.46 -2.19 -17.76
C THR A 136 -3.27 -1.63 -18.55
N LYS A 137 -2.26 -1.12 -17.85
CA LYS A 137 -1.01 -0.56 -18.37
C LYS A 137 0.08 -0.66 -17.31
N ASP A 138 1.33 -0.46 -17.73
CA ASP A 138 2.44 -0.33 -16.79
C ASP A 138 2.23 0.90 -15.90
N ILE A 139 2.44 0.71 -14.59
CA ILE A 139 2.42 1.77 -13.59
C ILE A 139 3.65 1.67 -12.69
N SER A 140 4.18 2.82 -12.31
CA SER A 140 5.19 2.93 -11.26
C SER A 140 4.83 4.12 -10.38
N PHE A 141 4.95 3.95 -9.07
CA PHE A 141 4.67 5.02 -8.11
C PHE A 141 5.61 4.93 -6.91
N GLU A 142 5.82 6.07 -6.27
CA GLU A 142 6.72 6.22 -5.12
C GLU A 142 5.99 6.99 -4.02
N ILE A 143 6.12 6.53 -2.78
CA ILE A 143 5.58 7.17 -1.58
C ILE A 143 6.76 7.60 -0.70
N ASP A 144 6.89 8.89 -0.45
CA ASP A 144 7.90 9.44 0.47
C ASP A 144 7.36 9.46 1.90
N ARG A 145 7.95 8.64 2.78
CA ARG A 145 7.55 8.51 4.20
C ARG A 145 7.82 9.76 5.03
N ASN A 146 8.59 10.73 4.55
CA ASN A 146 8.74 12.03 5.22
C ASN A 146 7.56 12.97 4.96
N LYS A 147 6.76 12.69 3.94
CA LYS A 147 5.62 13.51 3.54
C LYS A 147 4.37 13.00 4.25
N TYR A 148 3.32 13.81 4.24
CA TYR A 148 2.05 13.42 4.79
C TYR A 148 1.25 12.70 3.70
N ASN A 149 1.08 11.38 3.83
CA ASN A 149 0.43 10.57 2.81
C ASN A 149 -0.95 10.13 3.28
N VAL A 150 -1.95 10.34 2.44
CA VAL A 150 -3.36 10.07 2.74
C VAL A 150 -3.94 9.15 1.69
N VAL A 151 -4.46 8.01 2.14
CA VAL A 151 -5.29 7.11 1.33
C VAL A 151 -6.73 7.53 1.52
N THR A 152 -7.44 7.76 0.42
CA THR A 152 -8.88 8.04 0.44
C THR A 152 -9.60 7.08 -0.49
N SER A 153 -10.62 6.42 0.02
CA SER A 153 -11.47 5.47 -0.70
C SER A 153 -12.90 5.98 -0.72
N TYR A 154 -13.53 5.98 -1.88
CA TYR A 154 -14.88 6.48 -2.08
C TYR A 154 -15.78 5.41 -2.68
N TRP A 155 -17.03 5.38 -2.19
CA TRP A 155 -18.13 4.65 -2.79
C TRP A 155 -19.12 5.65 -3.37
N LYS A 156 -19.57 5.41 -4.59
CA LYS A 156 -20.53 6.30 -5.27
C LYS A 156 -21.95 5.92 -4.89
N LYS A 157 -22.80 6.94 -4.72
CA LYS A 157 -24.25 6.80 -4.62
C LYS A 157 -24.91 7.02 -5.98
N ASP A 158 -24.48 8.08 -6.67
CA ASP A 158 -24.94 8.46 -8.00
C ASP A 158 -23.72 8.69 -8.90
N ALA A 159 -23.70 8.08 -10.09
CA ALA A 159 -22.52 8.09 -10.94
C ALA A 159 -22.19 9.49 -11.49
N ASN A 160 -23.19 10.27 -11.89
CA ASN A 160 -22.98 11.58 -12.50
C ASN A 160 -22.53 12.61 -11.46
N ALA A 161 -23.23 12.69 -10.33
CA ALA A 161 -22.86 13.55 -9.22
C ALA A 161 -21.49 13.17 -8.65
N PHE A 162 -21.16 11.88 -8.57
CA PHE A 162 -19.85 11.43 -8.12
C PHE A 162 -18.72 11.84 -9.07
N ASN A 163 -18.94 11.74 -10.38
CA ASN A 163 -17.96 12.18 -11.38
C ASN A 163 -17.70 13.69 -11.28
N THR A 164 -18.74 14.50 -11.05
CA THR A 164 -18.58 15.94 -10.80
C THR A 164 -17.79 16.20 -9.54
N PHE A 165 -18.18 15.58 -8.41
CA PHE A 165 -17.45 15.68 -7.14
C PHE A 165 -15.97 15.29 -7.31
N LYS A 166 -15.68 14.15 -7.95
CA LYS A 166 -14.32 13.65 -8.17
C LYS A 166 -13.47 14.63 -8.97
N LYS A 167 -14.01 15.22 -10.04
CA LYS A 167 -13.29 16.22 -10.86
C LYS A 167 -12.94 17.45 -10.03
N GLU A 168 -13.91 17.97 -9.28
CA GLU A 168 -13.70 19.11 -8.38
C GLU A 168 -12.69 18.77 -7.28
N TRP A 169 -12.77 17.58 -6.69
CA TRP A 169 -11.90 17.11 -5.62
C TRP A 169 -10.44 17.05 -6.07
N ILE A 170 -10.20 16.47 -7.26
CA ILE A 170 -8.86 16.39 -7.86
C ILE A 170 -8.30 17.78 -8.10
N GLN A 171 -9.11 18.70 -8.64
CA GLN A 171 -8.67 20.06 -8.92
C GLN A 171 -8.33 20.82 -7.63
N LYS A 172 -9.21 20.76 -6.62
CA LYS A 172 -9.01 21.44 -5.34
C LYS A 172 -7.83 20.85 -4.56
N SER A 173 -7.67 19.52 -4.56
CA SER A 173 -6.53 18.85 -3.94
C SER A 173 -5.21 19.34 -4.54
N LYS A 174 -5.12 19.37 -5.87
CA LYS A 174 -3.95 19.88 -6.60
C LYS A 174 -3.68 21.35 -6.29
N ASN A 175 -4.71 22.19 -6.29
CA ASN A 175 -4.59 23.63 -5.99
C ASN A 175 -4.07 23.90 -4.56
N LYS A 176 -4.24 22.95 -3.63
CA LYS A 176 -3.72 23.01 -2.27
C LYS A 176 -2.38 22.29 -2.10
N GLY A 177 -1.73 21.91 -3.19
CA GLY A 177 -0.42 21.25 -3.18
C GLY A 177 -0.46 19.74 -3.01
N GLY A 178 -1.63 19.11 -3.08
CA GLY A 178 -1.76 17.66 -3.07
C GLY A 178 -1.23 17.03 -4.35
N LYS A 179 -0.37 16.03 -4.22
CA LYS A 179 0.12 15.23 -5.35
C LYS A 179 -0.59 13.88 -5.37
N ASN A 180 -1.27 13.56 -6.47
CA ASN A 180 -1.83 12.23 -6.70
C ASN A 180 -0.69 11.25 -6.99
N ILE A 181 -0.48 10.26 -6.13
CA ILE A 181 0.55 9.22 -6.26
C ILE A 181 0.01 8.01 -7.00
N LEU A 182 -1.19 7.57 -6.62
CA LEU A 182 -1.86 6.42 -7.21
C LEU A 182 -3.36 6.68 -7.21
N ALA A 183 -4.03 6.33 -8.29
CA ALA A 183 -5.47 6.45 -8.44
C ALA A 183 -6.00 5.17 -9.09
N LEU A 184 -6.88 4.46 -8.40
CA LEU A 184 -7.42 3.17 -8.79
C LEU A 184 -8.94 3.24 -8.86
N THR A 185 -9.50 2.52 -9.83
CA THR A 185 -10.94 2.37 -10.06
C THR A 185 -11.22 0.95 -10.52
N LYS A 186 -12.49 0.51 -10.43
CA LYS A 186 -12.90 -0.82 -10.89
C LYS A 186 -12.15 -1.95 -10.18
N GLY A 187 -11.98 -1.80 -8.86
CA GLY A 187 -11.48 -2.88 -8.04
C GLY A 187 -12.46 -4.05 -8.01
N ILE A 188 -11.93 -5.22 -7.67
CA ILE A 188 -12.73 -6.42 -7.44
C ILE A 188 -12.39 -6.93 -6.04
N SER A 189 -13.41 -7.10 -5.21
CA SER A 189 -13.27 -7.72 -3.89
C SER A 189 -13.70 -9.17 -3.99
N PRO A 190 -12.87 -10.15 -3.58
CA PRO A 190 -13.29 -11.54 -3.57
C PRO A 190 -14.42 -11.76 -2.55
N LEU A 191 -15.19 -12.83 -2.76
CA LEU A 191 -16.32 -13.19 -1.91
C LEU A 191 -15.91 -13.22 -0.43
N GLY A 192 -16.73 -12.59 0.42
CA GLY A 192 -16.50 -12.51 1.87
C GLY A 192 -15.60 -11.35 2.32
N TYR A 193 -15.01 -10.58 1.40
CA TYR A 193 -14.30 -9.34 1.70
C TYR A 193 -15.17 -8.14 1.30
N TYR A 194 -15.32 -7.16 2.19
CA TYR A 194 -16.23 -6.02 2.00
C TYR A 194 -15.48 -4.69 1.86
N TYR A 195 -14.45 -4.69 1.03
CA TYR A 195 -13.73 -3.47 0.67
C TYR A 195 -13.59 -3.44 -0.84
N ASN A 196 -14.45 -2.67 -1.50
CA ASN A 196 -14.39 -2.46 -2.95
C ASN A 196 -14.79 -1.01 -3.32
N PRO A 197 -13.90 -0.04 -3.11
CA PRO A 197 -14.21 1.35 -3.45
C PRO A 197 -14.35 1.54 -4.95
N ASP A 198 -15.27 2.41 -5.36
CA ASP A 198 -15.40 2.87 -6.75
C ASP A 198 -14.17 3.67 -7.19
N TYR A 199 -13.55 4.37 -6.24
CA TYR A 199 -12.34 5.15 -6.44
C TYR A 199 -11.47 5.13 -5.18
N MET A 200 -10.22 4.68 -5.31
CA MET A 200 -9.20 4.82 -4.28
C MET A 200 -8.06 5.70 -4.80
N VAL A 201 -7.59 6.62 -3.96
CA VAL A 201 -6.48 7.51 -4.29
C VAL A 201 -5.51 7.61 -3.13
N ILE A 202 -4.21 7.57 -3.44
CA ILE A 202 -3.14 7.93 -2.54
C ILE A 202 -2.67 9.33 -2.91
N THR A 203 -2.71 10.25 -1.95
CA THR A 203 -2.21 11.61 -2.11
C THR A 203 -1.05 11.86 -1.16
N GLN A 204 -0.07 12.61 -1.64
CA GLN A 204 1.09 13.03 -0.86
C GLN A 204 1.07 14.56 -0.71
N TRP A 205 1.33 15.02 0.50
CA TRP A 205 1.28 16.42 0.89
C TRP A 205 2.58 16.82 1.58
N GLU A 206 2.93 18.10 1.51
CA GLU A 206 4.15 18.61 2.15
C GLU A 206 4.18 18.27 3.65
N ASN A 207 3.05 18.45 4.32
CA ASN A 207 2.85 18.20 5.73
C ASN A 207 1.34 18.13 6.06
N LYS A 208 1.01 17.84 7.32
CA LYS A 208 -0.37 17.76 7.81
C LYS A 208 -1.14 19.06 7.61
N ALA A 209 -0.51 20.22 7.82
CA ALA A 209 -1.20 21.52 7.69
C ALA A 209 -1.68 21.79 6.26
N ALA A 210 -0.89 21.41 5.25
CA ALA A 210 -1.29 21.50 3.85
C ALA A 210 -2.51 20.60 3.55
N PHE A 211 -2.50 19.36 4.06
CA PHE A 211 -3.66 18.48 3.94
C PHE A 211 -4.88 19.01 4.68
N ASP A 212 -4.73 19.49 5.92
CA ASP A 212 -5.83 20.02 6.74
C ASP A 212 -6.53 21.21 6.06
N ALA A 213 -5.75 22.06 5.36
CA ALA A 213 -6.30 23.18 4.58
C ALA A 213 -7.19 22.68 3.42
N PHE A 214 -6.77 21.63 2.72
CA PHE A 214 -7.61 20.96 1.72
C PHE A 214 -8.81 20.26 2.35
N TYR A 215 -8.61 19.53 3.45
CA TYR A 215 -9.64 18.75 4.11
C TYR A 215 -10.82 19.62 4.56
N LYS A 216 -10.54 20.80 5.15
CA LYS A 216 -11.56 21.79 5.51
C LYS A 216 -12.37 22.30 4.31
N GLU A 217 -11.75 22.39 3.13
CA GLU A 217 -12.44 22.75 1.90
C GLU A 217 -13.25 21.57 1.36
N ASN A 218 -12.68 20.36 1.38
CA ASN A 218 -13.33 19.12 0.98
C ASN A 218 -14.64 18.92 1.74
N LEU A 219 -14.66 19.10 3.07
CA LEU A 219 -15.86 18.95 3.89
C LEU A 219 -17.03 19.87 3.47
N LYS A 220 -16.75 20.97 2.77
CA LYS A 220 -17.76 21.93 2.27
C LYS A 220 -18.20 21.64 0.84
N MET A 221 -17.56 20.69 0.15
CA MET A 221 -17.90 20.31 -1.22
C MET A 221 -19.26 19.62 -1.30
N ASN A 222 -19.81 19.55 -2.50
CA ASN A 222 -21.05 18.84 -2.77
C ASN A 222 -20.83 17.31 -2.79
N HIS A 223 -21.20 16.65 -1.70
CA HIS A 223 -21.07 15.19 -1.54
C HIS A 223 -22.30 14.39 -1.99
N LYS A 224 -23.27 14.97 -2.70
CA LYS A 224 -24.51 14.26 -3.11
C LYS A 224 -24.25 12.94 -3.86
N GLY A 225 -23.15 12.87 -4.60
CA GLY A 225 -22.73 11.66 -5.33
C GLY A 225 -21.93 10.65 -4.50
N VAL A 226 -21.49 11.00 -3.30
CA VAL A 226 -20.68 10.15 -2.42
C VAL A 226 -21.61 9.39 -1.48
N LYS A 227 -21.49 8.06 -1.46
CA LYS A 227 -22.20 7.18 -0.52
C LYS A 227 -21.41 7.10 0.79
N ASP A 228 -20.17 6.65 0.70
CA ASP A 228 -19.27 6.42 1.82
C ASP A 228 -17.86 6.88 1.47
N VAL A 229 -17.07 7.18 2.49
CA VAL A 229 -15.66 7.54 2.38
C VAL A 229 -14.89 6.93 3.53
N ASN A 230 -13.75 6.32 3.20
CA ASN A 230 -12.76 5.87 4.16
C ASN A 230 -11.44 6.58 3.88
N GLN A 231 -10.95 7.33 4.88
CA GLN A 231 -9.73 8.12 4.76
C GLN A 231 -8.81 7.92 5.96
N PHE A 232 -7.53 7.69 5.68
CA PHE A 232 -6.52 7.46 6.70
C PHE A 232 -5.11 7.82 6.22
N VAL A 233 -4.21 8.03 7.18
CA VAL A 233 -2.82 8.48 6.97
C VAL A 233 -1.85 7.30 7.05
N ILE A 234 -0.88 7.26 6.12
CA ILE A 234 0.09 6.18 5.96
C ILE A 234 1.54 6.71 5.87
N ASN A 235 2.28 6.74 6.99
CA ASN A 235 3.68 7.21 7.01
C ASN A 235 4.59 6.18 7.72
#